data_AF-A0AAD6TZ16-F1
#
_entry.id   AF-A0AAD6TZ16-F1
#
_cell.length_a   1.000
_cell.length_b   1.000
_cell.length_c   1.000
_cell.angle_alpha   90.00
_cell.angle_beta   90.00
_cell.angle_gamma   90.00
#
_symmetry.space_group_name_H-M   'P 1'
#
loop_
_entity.id
_entity.type
_entity.pdbx_description
1 polymer ?
#
loop_
_entity_poly.entity_id
_entity_poly.type
_entity_poly.pdbx_seq_one_letter_code
_entity_poly.pdbx_strand_id
1 'polypeptide(L)'
;MDPKLAIPEILEIAFSHLAPSNLPQSSHSRSDLAALARTCKTFCGPALDVLWRSQTSLTPILSCFPEDLWDREDDPGQITNYQTIKQALRRPVAPGDWDRPSFYLSRIRSLTIFSFPPSVFAPGIFGILRLTCPNSSFFPNLRRLN
;
A
#
# COMPACT_ATOMS: atom_id res chain seq x y z
N MET A 1 -26.89 12.02 0.65
CA MET A 1 -25.75 12.67 1.32
C MET A 1 -25.85 14.15 1.00
N ASP A 2 -25.89 15.00 2.02
CA ASP A 2 -25.99 16.46 1.83
C ASP A 2 -24.74 16.97 1.06
N PRO A 3 -24.88 17.67 -0.08
CA PRO A 3 -23.76 18.13 -0.88
C PRO A 3 -22.81 19.10 -0.15
N LYS A 4 -23.22 19.65 1.00
CA LYS A 4 -22.40 20.57 1.79
C LYS A 4 -21.28 19.90 2.59
N LEU A 5 -21.33 18.57 2.77
CA LEU A 5 -20.30 17.81 3.51
C LEU A 5 -19.22 17.20 2.60
N ALA A 6 -19.25 17.49 1.30
CA ALA A 6 -18.42 16.83 0.28
C ALA A 6 -17.14 17.59 -0.09
N ILE A 7 -16.70 18.56 0.72
CA ILE A 7 -15.45 19.28 0.48
C ILE A 7 -14.28 18.32 0.75
N PRO A 8 -13.51 17.90 -0.28
CA PRO A 8 -12.46 16.89 -0.14
C PRO A 8 -11.43 17.24 0.94
N GLU A 9 -11.12 18.52 1.09
CA GLU A 9 -10.16 19.05 2.07
C GLU A 9 -10.65 18.87 3.50
N ILE A 10 -11.95 19.08 3.75
CA ILE A 10 -12.55 18.88 5.08
C ILE A 10 -12.56 17.39 5.43
N LEU A 11 -12.86 16.54 4.45
CA LEU A 11 -12.82 15.09 4.63
C LEU A 11 -11.38 14.60 4.86
N GLU A 12 -10.40 15.13 4.14
CA GLU A 12 -8.99 14.79 4.35
C GLU A 12 -8.52 15.22 5.75
N ILE A 13 -8.94 16.38 6.25
CA ILE A 13 -8.68 16.82 7.63
C ILE A 13 -9.37 15.90 8.63
N ALA A 14 -10.67 15.64 8.48
CA ALA A 14 -11.42 14.78 9.38
C ALA A 14 -10.82 13.37 9.47
N PHE A 15 -10.48 12.78 8.33
CA PHE A 15 -9.86 11.46 8.25
C PHE A 15 -8.41 11.46 8.74
N SER A 16 -7.69 12.59 8.63
CA SER A 16 -6.35 12.70 9.19
C SER A 16 -6.32 12.57 10.72
N HIS A 17 -7.41 12.90 11.42
CA HIS A 17 -7.52 12.63 12.86
C HIS A 17 -7.60 11.14 13.21
N LEU A 18 -8.00 10.30 12.25
CA LEU A 18 -7.94 8.85 12.42
C LEU A 18 -6.51 8.32 12.22
N ALA A 19 -5.66 9.04 11.50
CA ALA A 19 -4.26 8.68 11.32
C ALA A 19 -3.40 9.30 12.45
N PRO A 20 -2.81 8.52 13.37
CA PRO A 20 -1.97 9.10 14.41
C PRO A 20 -0.79 9.85 13.80
N SER A 21 -0.56 11.06 14.29
CA SER A 21 0.55 11.91 13.91
C SER A 21 1.88 11.25 14.27
N ASN A 22 2.61 10.81 13.23
CA ASN A 22 4.01 10.38 13.27
C ASN A 22 4.35 9.06 14.00
N LEU A 23 3.37 8.21 14.33
CA LEU A 23 3.62 6.85 14.83
C LEU A 23 3.12 5.79 13.82
N PRO A 24 3.68 4.57 13.82
CA PRO A 24 3.09 3.45 13.08
C PRO A 24 1.62 3.35 13.46
N GLN A 25 0.75 3.47 12.45
CA GLN A 25 -0.68 3.58 12.65
C GLN A 25 -1.19 2.37 13.44
N SER A 26 -1.97 2.60 14.49
CA SER A 26 -2.72 1.53 15.15
C SER A 26 -3.57 0.79 14.11
N SER A 27 -3.62 -0.54 14.18
CA SER A 27 -4.38 -1.38 13.25
C SER A 27 -5.84 -0.91 13.06
N HIS A 28 -6.47 -0.47 14.16
CA HIS A 28 -7.82 0.08 14.21
C HIS A 28 -8.01 1.33 13.31
N SER A 29 -7.05 2.25 13.31
CA SER A 29 -7.09 3.45 12.48
C SER A 29 -7.09 3.15 10.98
N ARG A 30 -6.32 2.13 10.58
CA ARG A 30 -6.25 1.69 9.17
C ARG A 30 -7.52 0.98 8.73
N SER A 31 -8.10 0.15 9.59
CA SER A 31 -9.37 -0.52 9.29
C SER A 31 -10.51 0.48 9.11
N ASP A 32 -10.55 1.54 9.93
CA ASP A 32 -11.58 2.57 9.84
C ASP A 32 -11.46 3.37 8.54
N LEU A 33 -10.24 3.79 8.17
CA LEU A 33 -9.99 4.45 6.88
C LEU A 33 -10.34 3.55 5.69
N ALA A 34 -10.03 2.25 5.77
CA ALA A 34 -10.39 1.30 4.73
C ALA A 34 -11.91 1.08 4.67
N ALA A 35 -12.61 1.09 5.80
CA ALA A 35 -14.07 1.01 5.86
C ALA A 35 -14.70 2.28 5.26
N LEU A 36 -14.22 3.46 5.64
CA LEU A 36 -14.64 4.75 5.09
C LEU A 36 -14.49 4.79 3.58
N ALA A 37 -13.35 4.34 3.05
CA ALA A 37 -13.10 4.28 1.62
C ALA A 37 -14.11 3.41 0.86
N ARG A 38 -14.67 2.37 1.50
CA ARG A 38 -15.65 1.45 0.89
C ARG A 38 -17.11 1.91 1.05
N THR A 39 -17.40 2.90 1.89
CA THR A 39 -18.79 3.31 2.18
C THR A 39 -19.47 4.07 1.03
N CYS A 40 -18.80 5.06 0.44
CA CYS A 40 -19.36 5.85 -0.65
C CYS A 40 -18.27 6.45 -1.55
N LYS A 41 -18.63 6.80 -2.79
CA LYS A 41 -17.70 7.39 -3.78
C LYS A 41 -17.08 8.70 -3.30
N THR A 42 -17.82 9.51 -2.54
CA THR A 42 -17.35 10.78 -1.98
C THR A 42 -16.23 10.59 -0.97
N PHE A 43 -16.29 9.53 -0.16
CA PHE A 43 -15.28 9.26 0.87
C PHE A 43 -14.12 8.43 0.36
N CYS A 44 -14.33 7.69 -0.74
CA CYS A 44 -13.33 6.81 -1.34
C CYS A 44 -12.00 7.53 -1.59
N GLY A 45 -12.00 8.64 -2.33
CA GLY A 45 -10.77 9.38 -2.63
C GLY A 45 -10.03 9.85 -1.38
N PRO A 46 -10.64 10.73 -0.55
CA PRO A 46 -9.98 11.29 0.62
C PRO A 46 -9.54 10.24 1.65
N ALA A 47 -10.34 9.19 1.88
CA ALA A 47 -9.99 8.13 2.82
C ALA A 47 -8.81 7.30 2.32
N LEU A 48 -8.75 6.99 1.02
CA LEU A 48 -7.61 6.32 0.42
C LEU A 48 -6.35 7.20 0.43
N ASP A 49 -6.50 8.51 0.21
CA ASP A 49 -5.37 9.45 0.26
C ASP A 49 -4.74 9.45 1.66
N VAL A 50 -5.54 9.45 2.72
CA VAL A 50 -5.04 9.36 4.11
C VAL A 50 -4.48 7.97 4.42
N LEU A 51 -5.18 6.90 4.04
CA LEU A 51 -4.75 5.52 4.28
C LEU A 51 -3.39 5.20 3.64
N TRP A 52 -3.18 5.68 2.41
CA TRP A 52 -1.98 5.41 1.62
C TRP A 52 -0.86 6.44 1.83
N ARG A 53 -1.15 7.61 2.39
CA ARG A 53 -0.19 8.72 2.57
C ARG A 53 1.16 8.30 3.14
N SER A 54 1.15 7.51 4.21
CA SER A 54 2.35 7.07 4.93
C SER A 54 2.38 5.55 5.04
N GLN A 55 3.31 4.91 4.35
CA GLN A 55 3.51 3.46 4.43
C GLN A 55 4.79 3.11 5.17
N THR A 56 4.74 1.99 5.90
CA THR A 56 5.89 1.47 6.64
C THR A 56 6.48 0.19 6.03
N SER A 57 5.86 -0.29 4.95
CA SER A 57 6.24 -1.49 4.23
C SER A 57 5.73 -1.41 2.79
N LEU A 58 6.37 -2.15 1.89
CA LEU A 58 5.92 -2.35 0.51
C LEU A 58 4.99 -3.56 0.36
N THR A 59 4.77 -4.34 1.41
CA THR A 59 3.83 -5.47 1.39
C THR A 59 2.41 -5.09 0.93
N PRO A 60 1.82 -3.95 1.37
CA PRO A 60 0.48 -3.56 0.91
C PRO A 60 0.43 -3.28 -0.60
N ILE A 61 1.50 -2.72 -1.17
CA ILE A 61 1.54 -2.45 -2.61
C ILE A 61 1.76 -3.73 -3.42
N LEU A 62 2.59 -4.64 -2.91
CA LEU A 62 2.84 -5.92 -3.55
C LEU A 62 1.58 -6.80 -3.55
N SER A 63 0.76 -6.68 -2.50
CA SER A 63 -0.57 -7.30 -2.42
C SER A 63 -1.60 -6.69 -3.39
N CYS A 64 -1.30 -5.57 -4.05
CA CYS A 64 -2.17 -4.98 -5.07
C CYS A 64 -1.92 -5.53 -6.48
N PHE A 65 -0.83 -6.26 -6.69
CA PHE A 65 -0.59 -6.96 -7.95
C PHE A 65 -1.53 -8.16 -8.09
N PRO A 66 -1.78 -8.63 -9.33
CA PRO A 66 -2.61 -9.81 -9.57
C PRO A 66 -2.09 -11.05 -8.82
N GLU A 67 -3.01 -11.87 -8.31
CA GLU A 67 -2.66 -13.05 -7.52
C GLU A 67 -1.90 -14.09 -8.35
N ASP A 68 -2.19 -14.20 -9.65
CA ASP A 68 -1.50 -15.08 -10.59
C ASP A 68 -0.07 -14.64 -10.92
N LEU A 69 0.33 -13.41 -10.54
CA LEU A 69 1.70 -12.93 -10.68
C LEU A 69 2.64 -13.59 -9.67
N TRP A 70 2.11 -13.93 -8.49
CA TRP A 70 2.90 -14.43 -7.37
C TRP A 70 2.85 -15.95 -7.30
N ASP A 71 4.01 -16.55 -7.11
CA ASP A 71 4.10 -17.89 -6.55
C ASP A 71 4.14 -17.75 -5.04
N ARG A 72 3.15 -18.34 -4.35
CA ARG A 72 3.08 -18.32 -2.88
C ARG A 72 3.62 -19.64 -2.37
N GLU A 73 4.87 -19.63 -1.95
CA GLU A 73 5.43 -20.72 -1.19
C GLU A 73 5.23 -20.42 0.30
N ASP A 74 4.34 -21.20 0.93
CA ASP A 74 4.29 -21.28 2.38
C ASP A 74 5.52 -22.04 2.85
N ASP A 75 6.41 -21.38 3.61
CA ASP A 75 7.56 -22.03 4.22
C ASP A 75 7.09 -22.85 5.43
N PRO A 76 6.98 -24.19 5.36
CA PRO A 76 6.44 -24.99 6.45
C PRO A 76 7.40 -25.09 7.64
N GLY A 77 8.65 -24.62 7.48
CA GLY A 77 9.74 -24.83 8.42
C GLY A 77 9.99 -23.70 9.44
N GLN A 78 9.27 -22.57 9.35
CA GLN A 78 9.52 -21.45 10.24
C GLN A 78 8.59 -21.45 11.47
N ILE A 79 9.16 -21.83 12.61
CA ILE A 79 8.58 -21.80 13.97
C ILE A 79 8.56 -20.36 14.52
N THR A 80 8.11 -19.41 13.72
CA THR A 80 7.78 -18.07 14.23
C THR A 80 6.32 -17.84 13.94
N ASN A 81 5.64 -17.08 14.80
CA ASN A 81 4.22 -16.72 14.65
C ASN A 81 3.96 -15.83 13.41
N TYR A 82 4.96 -15.68 12.54
CA TYR A 82 4.95 -14.90 11.32
C TYR A 82 5.10 -15.90 10.16
N GLN A 83 4.01 -16.13 9.43
CA GLN A 83 4.05 -16.88 8.18
C GLN A 83 4.99 -16.15 7.22
N THR A 84 6.14 -16.75 6.95
CA THR A 84 7.03 -16.25 5.89
C THR A 84 6.48 -16.74 4.57
N ILE A 85 5.67 -15.90 3.92
CA ILE A 85 5.25 -16.13 2.54
C ILE A 85 6.44 -15.74 1.66
N LYS A 86 7.10 -16.73 1.06
CA LYS A 86 8.07 -16.46 0.01
C LYS A 86 7.29 -16.17 -1.26
N GLN A 87 7.34 -14.91 -1.70
CA GLN A 87 6.70 -14.50 -2.96
C GLN A 87 7.76 -14.40 -4.05
N ALA A 88 7.70 -15.33 -5.01
CA ALA A 88 8.43 -15.28 -6.27
C ALA A 88 7.49 -14.87 -7.41
N LEU A 89 8.04 -14.45 -8.54
CA LEU A 89 7.23 -14.18 -9.74
C LEU A 89 6.93 -15.51 -10.46
N ARG A 90 5.65 -15.82 -10.64
CA ARG A 90 5.21 -16.97 -11.45
C ARG A 90 5.34 -16.72 -12.95
N ARG A 91 5.29 -15.45 -13.35
CA ARG A 91 5.41 -14.99 -14.74
C ARG A 91 6.05 -13.60 -14.81
N PRO A 92 6.55 -13.16 -15.98
CA PRO A 92 6.99 -11.78 -16.17
C PRO A 92 5.88 -10.77 -15.85
N VAL A 93 6.29 -9.63 -15.29
CA VAL A 93 5.37 -8.52 -14.98
C VAL A 93 4.97 -7.85 -16.29
N ALA A 94 3.68 -7.89 -16.60
CA ALA A 94 3.09 -7.23 -17.74
C ALA A 94 2.74 -5.76 -17.41
N PRO A 95 2.67 -4.85 -18.40
CA PRO A 95 2.29 -3.46 -18.16
C PRO A 95 0.96 -3.29 -17.41
N GLY A 96 -0.05 -4.12 -17.71
CA GLY A 96 -1.36 -4.07 -17.03
C GLY A 96 -1.35 -4.52 -15.56
N ASP A 97 -0.31 -5.24 -15.11
CA ASP A 97 -0.19 -5.61 -13.70
C ASP A 97 0.02 -4.38 -12.80
N TRP A 98 0.41 -3.25 -13.38
CA TRP A 98 0.63 -1.99 -12.71
C TRP A 98 -0.61 -1.11 -12.56
N ASP A 99 -1.75 -1.47 -13.15
CA ASP A 99 -2.94 -0.62 -13.14
C ASP A 99 -3.41 -0.32 -11.70
N ARG A 100 -3.53 -1.38 -10.89
CA ARG A 100 -3.97 -1.26 -9.50
C ARG A 100 -2.85 -0.73 -8.58
N PRO A 101 -1.60 -1.22 -8.65
CA PRO A 101 -0.50 -0.63 -7.87
C PRO A 101 -0.30 0.86 -8.14
N SER A 102 -0.29 1.29 -9.41
CA SER A 102 -0.01 2.70 -9.77
C SER A 102 -1.03 3.67 -9.17
N PHE A 103 -2.29 3.25 -9.10
CA PHE A 103 -3.36 4.02 -8.44
C PHE A 103 -3.03 4.33 -6.97
N TYR A 104 -2.53 3.35 -6.22
CA TYR A 104 -2.18 3.52 -4.80
C TYR A 104 -0.79 4.15 -4.60
N LEU A 105 0.19 3.83 -5.44
CA LEU A 105 1.54 4.40 -5.40
C LEU A 105 1.53 5.93 -5.51
N SER A 106 0.64 6.47 -6.34
CA SER A 106 0.48 7.92 -6.47
C SER A 106 0.05 8.63 -5.18
N ARG A 107 -0.48 7.91 -4.19
CA ARG A 107 -0.97 8.47 -2.91
C ARG A 107 0.08 8.45 -1.82
N ILE A 108 1.16 7.70 -2.00
CA ILE A 108 2.23 7.59 -1.01
C ILE A 108 3.06 8.88 -1.04
N ARG A 109 3.10 9.56 0.10
CA ARG A 109 3.88 10.79 0.32
C ARG A 109 5.03 10.58 1.32
N SER A 110 4.94 9.56 2.17
CA SER A 110 5.98 9.20 3.14
C SER A 110 6.19 7.69 3.15
N LEU A 111 7.44 7.26 3.11
CA LEU A 111 7.83 5.86 3.25
C LEU A 111 8.86 5.74 4.37
N THR A 112 8.61 4.86 5.34
CA THR A 112 9.56 4.55 6.42
C THR A 112 9.75 3.04 6.46
N ILE A 113 10.89 2.53 6.01
CA ILE A 113 11.08 1.07 5.92
C ILE A 113 11.67 0.57 7.23
N PHE A 114 10.83 -0.03 8.09
CA PHE A 114 11.32 -0.71 9.28
C PHE A 114 11.84 -2.10 8.92
N SER A 115 13.05 -2.44 9.36
CA SER A 115 13.60 -3.79 9.27
C SER A 115 12.98 -4.71 10.34
N PHE A 116 11.74 -5.16 10.16
CA PHE A 116 11.14 -6.21 11.01
C PHE A 116 10.20 -7.11 10.19
N PRO A 117 10.12 -8.40 10.56
CA PRO A 117 10.44 -9.51 9.65
C PRO A 117 9.65 -9.41 8.34
N PRO A 118 10.32 -9.54 7.18
CA PRO A 118 9.64 -9.34 5.92
C PRO A 118 8.74 -10.54 5.61
N SER A 119 7.58 -10.29 5.02
CA SER A 119 7.13 -11.17 3.95
C SER A 119 8.32 -11.30 2.99
N VAL A 120 9.03 -12.43 3.03
CA VAL A 120 10.35 -12.57 2.37
C VAL A 120 10.11 -12.65 0.88
N PHE A 121 10.07 -11.50 0.21
CA PHE A 121 10.06 -11.49 -1.24
C PHE A 121 11.40 -12.03 -1.75
N ALA A 122 11.36 -12.71 -2.90
CA ALA A 122 12.57 -13.20 -3.54
C ALA A 122 13.60 -12.06 -3.73
N PRO A 123 14.90 -12.30 -3.48
CA PRO A 123 15.95 -11.33 -3.76
C PRO A 123 15.84 -10.79 -5.19
N GLY A 124 15.97 -9.48 -5.37
CA GLY A 124 15.92 -8.84 -6.68
C GLY A 124 14.52 -8.49 -7.20
N ILE A 125 13.44 -8.87 -6.49
CA ILE A 125 12.06 -8.52 -6.90
C ILE A 125 11.89 -7.02 -7.14
N PHE A 126 12.47 -6.18 -6.27
CA PHE A 126 12.37 -4.73 -6.37
C PHE A 126 13.13 -4.19 -7.58
N GLY A 127 14.20 -4.87 -8.00
CA GLY A 127 14.90 -4.56 -9.24
C GLY A 127 14.02 -4.83 -10.46
N ILE A 128 13.37 -5.99 -10.52
CA ILE A 128 12.45 -6.36 -11.60
C ILE A 128 11.25 -5.40 -11.65
N LEU A 129 10.64 -5.11 -10.50
CA LEU A 129 9.54 -4.16 -10.42
C LEU A 129 9.98 -2.75 -10.83
N ARG A 130 11.19 -2.32 -10.47
CA ARG A 130 11.71 -1.03 -10.93
C ARG A 130 11.86 -0.97 -12.45
N LEU A 131 12.30 -2.05 -13.10
CA LEU A 131 12.49 -2.13 -14.55
C LEU A 131 11.18 -2.20 -15.34
N THR A 132 10.13 -2.75 -14.73
CA THR A 132 8.82 -2.95 -15.38
C THR A 132 7.81 -1.86 -15.05
N CYS A 133 8.15 -0.95 -14.13
CA CYS A 133 7.29 0.15 -13.75
C CYS A 133 7.02 1.07 -14.95
N PRO A 134 5.75 1.36 -15.30
CA PRO A 134 5.41 2.23 -16.42
C PRO A 134 5.78 3.70 -16.14
N ASN A 135 5.93 4.07 -14.87
CA ASN A 135 6.31 5.41 -14.46
C ASN A 135 7.82 5.49 -14.25
N SER A 136 8.41 6.64 -14.59
CA SER A 136 9.84 6.93 -14.33
C SER A 136 10.20 6.88 -12.83
N SER A 137 9.19 7.01 -11.96
CA SER A 137 9.32 6.85 -10.52
C SER A 137 8.28 5.88 -9.97
N PHE A 138 8.73 4.96 -9.12
CA PHE A 138 7.90 4.02 -8.37
C PHE A 138 6.98 4.76 -7.37
N PHE A 139 7.43 5.90 -6.84
CA PHE A 139 6.65 6.76 -5.93
C PHE A 139 6.66 8.19 -6.49
N PRO A 140 5.74 8.55 -7.40
CA PRO A 140 5.79 9.83 -8.11
C PRO A 140 5.58 11.04 -7.19
N ASN A 141 4.86 10.85 -6.07
CA ASN A 141 4.51 11.92 -5.13
C ASN A 141 5.22 11.79 -3.76
N LEU A 142 6.32 11.03 -3.71
CA LEU A 142 7.07 10.84 -2.47
C LEU A 142 7.70 12.16 -2.01
N ARG A 143 7.45 12.54 -0.77
CA ARG A 143 7.99 13.75 -0.14
C ARG A 143 8.97 13.44 0.97
N ARG A 144 8.89 12.25 1.58
CA ARG A 144 9.74 11.82 2.69
C ARG A 144 10.11 10.34 2.54
N LEU A 145 11.40 10.05 2.69
CA LEU A 145 11.96 8.71 2.79
C LEU A 145 12.77 8.67 4.08
N ASN A 146 12.40 7.79 5.01
CA ASN A 146 13.11 7.59 6.29
C ASN A 146 13.59 6.15 6.42
#